data_AF-A0A975T325-F1
#
_entry.id   AF-A0A975T325-F1
#
_cell.length_a   1.000
_cell.length_b   1.000
_cell.length_c   1.000
_cell.angle_alpha   90.00
_cell.angle_beta   90.00
_cell.angle_gamma   90.00
#
_symmetry.space_group_name_H-M   'P 1'
#
loop_
_entity.id
_entity.type
_entity.pdbx_description
1 polymer ?
#
loop_
_entity_poly.entity_id
_entity_poly.type
_entity_poly.pdbx_seq_one_letter_code
_entity_poly.pdbx_strand_id
1 'polypeptide(L)' 'MSVDLGFERRIVSVDGVELGDLDFIDIGELLDPPGVVPVVIKSLLFS' A
#
# COMPACT_ATOMS: atom_id res chain seq x y z
N MET A 1 14.36 -11.74 15.12
CA MET A 1 15.54 -11.07 14.52
C MET A 1 15.07 -10.51 13.20
N SER A 2 14.80 -9.20 13.12
CA SER A 2 14.39 -8.56 11.86
C SER A 2 15.59 -8.56 10.93
N VAL A 3 15.43 -9.14 9.73
CA VAL A 3 16.43 -9.01 8.66
C VAL A 3 16.35 -7.57 8.19
N ASP A 4 17.39 -6.80 8.46
CA ASP A 4 17.51 -5.46 7.90
C ASP A 4 17.96 -5.60 6.44
N LEU A 5 17.10 -5.18 5.52
CA LEU A 5 17.26 -5.44 4.09
C LEU A 5 18.12 -4.39 3.37
N GLY A 6 18.66 -3.41 4.10
CA GLY A 6 19.61 -2.42 3.57
C GLY A 6 18.99 -1.42 2.59
N PHE A 7 17.68 -1.20 2.64
CA PHE A 7 17.01 -0.26 1.76
C PHE A 7 17.10 1.17 2.29
N GLU A 8 17.63 2.09 1.48
CA GLU A 8 17.73 3.51 1.82
C GLU A 8 16.40 4.28 1.73
N ARG A 9 15.30 3.61 1.34
CA ARG A 9 13.99 4.23 1.12
C ARG A 9 12.93 3.58 2.00
N ARG A 10 11.86 4.34 2.31
CA ARG A 10 10.67 3.82 2.99
C ARG A 10 10.02 2.74 2.13
N ILE A 11 9.72 1.59 2.75
CA ILE A 11 9.07 0.45 2.09
C ILE A 11 7.69 0.23 2.71
N VAL A 12 6.73 0.01 1.84
CA VAL A 12 5.38 -0.46 2.20
C VAL A 12 5.24 -1.86 1.61
N SER A 13 4.98 -2.84 2.47
CA SER A 13 4.65 -4.20 2.05
C SER A 13 3.13 -4.35 2.10
N VAL A 14 2.52 -4.74 0.98
CA VAL A 14 1.10 -5.09 0.89
C VAL A 14 1.02 -6.57 0.56
N ASP A 15 0.30 -7.34 1.38
CA ASP A 15 0.22 -8.79 1.26
C ASP A 15 -1.22 -9.27 1.52
N GLY A 16 -1.54 -10.47 1.04
CA GLY A 16 -2.84 -11.12 1.24
C GLY A 16 -4.02 -10.45 0.54
N VAL A 17 -3.76 -9.64 -0.50
CA VAL A 17 -4.80 -8.96 -1.29
C VAL A 17 -4.96 -9.65 -2.65
N GLU A 18 -6.19 -10.08 -2.96
CA GLU A 18 -6.56 -10.50 -4.31
C GLU A 18 -7.05 -9.27 -5.10
N LEU A 19 -6.49 -9.06 -6.29
CA LEU A 19 -6.86 -7.98 -7.19
C LEU A 19 -7.47 -8.58 -8.46
N GLY A 20 -8.59 -8.02 -8.91
CA GLY A 20 -9.19 -8.30 -10.20
C GLY A 20 -8.60 -7.45 -11.31
N ASP A 21 -9.13 -7.63 -12.52
CA ASP A 21 -8.79 -6.77 -13.65
C ASP A 21 -9.22 -5.33 -13.36
N LEU A 22 -8.31 -4.38 -13.62
CA LEU A 22 -8.53 -2.94 -13.43
C LEU A 22 -8.72 -2.52 -11.97
N ASP A 23 -8.27 -3.35 -11.02
CA ASP A 23 -8.09 -2.95 -9.63
C ASP A 23 -6.73 -2.27 -9.43
N PHE A 24 -6.73 -1.22 -8.62
CA PHE A 24 -5.54 -0.44 -8.28
C PHE A 24 -5.44 -0.27 -6.77
N ILE A 25 -4.22 -0.31 -6.27
CA ILE A 25 -3.90 0.04 -4.88
C ILE A 25 -3.36 1.47 -4.87
N ASP A 26 -4.05 2.34 -4.14
CA ASP A 26 -3.64 3.72 -3.88
C ASP A 26 -2.98 3.79 -2.49
N ILE A 27 -1.75 4.30 -2.45
CA ILE A 27 -0.96 4.46 -1.23
C ILE A 27 -0.93 5.94 -0.88
N GLY A 28 -1.59 6.30 0.22
CA GLY A 28 -1.62 7.68 0.71
C GLY A 28 -0.31 8.13 1.34
N GLU A 29 -0.30 9.37 1.83
CA GLU A 29 0.81 9.90 2.61
C GLU A 29 0.78 9.36 4.06
N LEU A 30 1.93 9.44 4.74
CA LEU A 30 2.01 9.12 6.18
C LEU A 30 1.25 10.19 6.97
N LEU A 31 0.18 9.78 7.65
CA LEU A 31 -0.57 10.64 8.56
C LEU A 31 0.05 10.53 9.95
N ASP A 32 0.55 11.64 10.48
CA ASP A 32 1.16 11.73 11.81
C ASP A 32 0.67 12.97 12.57
N PRO A 33 -0.04 12.81 13.71
CA PRO A 33 -0.53 11.55 14.32
C PRO A 33 -1.74 10.98 13.53
N PRO A 34 -1.96 9.64 13.48
CA PRO A 34 -1.52 8.60 14.41
C PRO A 34 -0.37 7.67 13.93
N GLY A 35 0.37 8.03 12.88
CA GLY A 35 1.48 7.22 12.35
C GLY A 35 1.02 6.09 11.41
N VAL A 36 0.00 6.35 10.57
CA VAL A 36 -0.57 5.37 9.64
C VAL A 36 -0.46 5.86 8.19
N VAL A 37 -0.32 4.92 7.26
CA VAL A 37 -0.41 5.19 5.82
C VAL A 37 -1.72 4.59 5.32
N PRO A 38 -2.69 5.39 4.85
CA PRO A 38 -3.93 4.88 4.27
C PRO A 38 -3.66 4.10 2.99
N VAL A 39 -4.34 2.97 2.83
CA VAL A 39 -4.28 2.13 1.63
C VAL A 39 -5.71 1.93 1.13
N VAL A 40 -5.97 2.20 -0.15
CA VAL A 40 -7.30 2.09 -0.76
C VAL A 40 -7.22 1.21 -1.99
N ILE A 41 -8.09 0.20 -2.06
CA ILE A 41 -8.30 -0.59 -3.28
C ILE A 41 -9.43 0.10 -4.08
N LYS A 42 -9.18 0.38 -5.36
CA LYS A 42 -10.13 1.00 -6.28
C LYS A 42 -10.31 0.12 -7.51
N SER A 43 -11.54 -0.04 -7.97
CA SER A 43 -11.86 -0.73 -9.23
C SER A 43 -12.31 0.29 -10.27
N LEU A 44 -11.76 0.24 -11.48
CA LEU A 44 -12.29 1.04 -12.59
C LEU A 44 -13.51 0.35 -13.20
N LEU A 45 -14.64 1.06 -13.22
CA LEU A 45 -15.87 0.61 -13.84
C LEU A 45 -16.09 1.35 -15.15
N PHE A 46 -16.48 0.62 -16.20
CA PHE A 46 -16.79 1.16 -17.53
C PHE A 46 -18.27 0.93 -17.83
N SER A 47 -18.92 1.93 -18.46
CA SER A 47 -20.35 1.91 -18.86
C SER A 47 -20.50 1.93 -20.37
#